data_AF-A0A1Q7VM60-F1
#
_entry.id   AF-A0A1Q7VM60-F1
#
_cell.length_a   1.000
_cell.length_b   1.000
_cell.length_c   1.000
_cell.angle_alpha   90.00
_cell.angle_beta   90.00
_cell.angle_gamma   90.00
#
_symmetry.space_group_name_H-M   'P 1'
#
loop_
_entity.id
_entity.type
_entity.pdbx_description
1 polymer ?
#
loop_
_entity_poly.entity_id
_entity_poly.type
_entity_poly.pdbx_seq_one_letter_code
_entity_poly.pdbx_strand_id
1 'polypeptide(L)'
;MPSTSPSEQVTYSISELAKEFALTTRAIRFYEGEGLLSPQRAGQRRVYAERERVRIKLILRGKRLGLSLSDIRELLDLYQATRGERAQLVKFLQVLAERRAMLNQQKEDIAIVLTFT
;
A
#
# COMPACT_ATOMS: atom_id res chain seq x y z
N MET A 1 -4.00 -36.58 -23.31
CA MET A 1 -3.45 -35.26 -22.92
C MET A 1 -4.42 -34.63 -21.93
N PRO A 2 -4.05 -34.40 -20.66
CA PRO A 2 -4.86 -33.58 -19.77
C PRO A 2 -4.70 -32.11 -20.17
N SER A 3 -5.77 -31.49 -20.62
CA SER A 3 -5.82 -30.05 -20.89
C SER A 3 -5.74 -29.29 -19.56
N THR A 4 -4.66 -28.56 -19.33
CA THR A 4 -4.51 -27.69 -18.17
C THR A 4 -5.52 -26.53 -18.28
N SER A 5 -6.62 -26.62 -17.53
CA SER A 5 -7.58 -25.52 -17.41
C SER A 5 -6.85 -24.24 -16.96
N PRO A 6 -7.19 -23.05 -17.49
CA PRO A 6 -6.66 -21.81 -16.97
C PRO A 6 -7.05 -21.70 -15.50
N SER A 7 -6.05 -21.55 -14.62
CA SER A 7 -6.29 -21.35 -13.20
C SER A 7 -7.16 -20.10 -13.01
N GLU A 8 -8.33 -20.26 -12.37
CA GLU A 8 -9.18 -19.13 -12.03
C GLU A 8 -8.40 -18.16 -11.14
N GLN A 9 -7.97 -17.04 -11.71
CA GLN A 9 -7.27 -16.00 -10.97
C GLN A 9 -8.28 -15.39 -10.01
N VAL A 10 -8.01 -15.47 -8.71
CA VAL A 10 -8.91 -14.92 -7.68
C VAL A 10 -9.02 -13.41 -7.87
N THR A 11 -10.23 -12.96 -8.20
CA THR A 11 -10.58 -11.54 -8.33
C THR A 11 -11.60 -11.12 -7.30
N TYR A 12 -11.47 -9.89 -6.83
CA TYR A 12 -12.35 -9.25 -5.86
C TYR A 12 -13.13 -8.10 -6.50
N SER A 13 -14.34 -7.86 -6.00
CA SER A 13 -15.08 -6.62 -6.25
C SER A 13 -14.65 -5.51 -5.28
N ILE A 14 -14.99 -4.26 -5.64
CA ILE A 14 -14.77 -3.11 -4.75
C ILE A 14 -15.49 -3.25 -3.40
N SER A 15 -16.64 -3.93 -3.37
CA SER A 15 -17.46 -4.11 -2.16
C SER A 15 -16.85 -5.13 -1.20
N GLU A 16 -16.24 -6.19 -1.73
CA GLU A 16 -15.54 -7.19 -0.92
C GLU A 16 -14.29 -6.59 -0.27
N LEU A 17 -13.47 -5.87 -1.04
CA LEU A 17 -12.29 -5.18 -0.51
C LEU A 17 -12.67 -4.06 0.48
N ALA A 18 -13.76 -3.34 0.23
CA ALA A 18 -14.31 -2.36 1.17
C ALA A 18 -14.67 -3.02 2.51
N LYS A 19 -15.40 -4.14 2.47
CA LYS A 19 -15.77 -4.91 3.67
C LYS A 19 -14.55 -5.50 4.38
N GLU A 20 -13.62 -6.12 3.66
CA GLU A 20 -12.43 -6.77 4.22
C GLU A 20 -11.55 -5.78 4.99
N PHE A 21 -11.29 -4.61 4.40
CA PHE A 21 -10.37 -3.63 4.96
C PHE A 21 -11.04 -2.55 5.83
N ALA A 22 -12.35 -2.70 6.12
CA ALA A 22 -13.16 -1.69 6.79
C ALA A 22 -13.03 -0.29 6.14
N LEU A 23 -13.04 -0.27 4.81
CA LEU A 23 -12.95 0.94 3.98
C LEU A 23 -14.30 1.26 3.32
N THR A 24 -14.52 2.53 3.00
CA THR A 24 -15.59 2.88 2.06
C THR A 24 -15.16 2.58 0.63
N THR A 25 -16.10 2.26 -0.26
CA THR A 25 -15.84 2.15 -1.70
C THR A 25 -15.31 3.47 -2.29
N ARG A 26 -15.66 4.62 -1.67
CA ARG A 26 -15.09 5.94 -1.98
C ARG A 26 -13.58 5.99 -1.69
N ALA A 27 -13.11 5.44 -0.57
CA ALA A 27 -11.69 5.39 -0.24
C ALA A 27 -10.89 4.53 -1.21
N ILE A 28 -11.45 3.40 -1.67
CA ILE A 28 -10.79 2.56 -2.70
C ILE A 28 -10.72 3.30 -4.05
N ARG A 29 -11.81 3.96 -4.47
CA ARG A 29 -11.81 4.81 -5.68
C ARG A 29 -10.85 6.00 -5.59
N PHE A 30 -10.63 6.54 -4.38
CA PHE A 30 -9.60 7.55 -4.16
C PHE A 30 -8.20 6.97 -4.42
N TYR A 31 -7.90 5.76 -3.94
CA TYR A 31 -6.64 5.08 -4.26
C TYR A 31 -6.52 4.65 -5.74
N GLU A 32 -7.63 4.40 -6.46
CA GLU A 32 -7.62 4.30 -7.94
C GLU A 32 -7.20 5.64 -8.58
N GLY A 33 -7.81 6.76 -8.16
CA GLY A 33 -7.53 8.10 -8.69
C GLY A 33 -6.09 8.58 -8.42
N GLU A 34 -5.56 8.22 -7.25
CA GLU A 34 -4.14 8.40 -6.90
C GLU A 34 -3.20 7.43 -7.62
N GLY A 35 -3.69 6.54 -8.49
CA GLY A 35 -2.86 5.57 -9.23
C GLY A 35 -2.21 4.48 -8.36
N LEU A 36 -2.58 4.39 -7.07
CA LEU A 36 -2.05 3.39 -6.14
C LEU A 36 -2.65 2.00 -6.39
N LEU A 37 -3.82 1.93 -7.04
CA LEU A 37 -4.51 0.72 -7.47
C LEU A 37 -4.83 0.80 -8.97
N SER A 38 -4.78 -0.34 -9.66
CA SER A 38 -5.05 -0.42 -11.11
C SER A 38 -5.95 -1.61 -11.43
N PRO A 39 -7.24 -1.58 -11.03
CA PRO A 39 -8.17 -2.68 -11.27
C PRO A 39 -8.41 -2.90 -12.77
N GLN A 40 -8.60 -4.16 -13.16
CA GLN A 40 -9.00 -4.54 -14.50
C GLN A 40 -10.53 -4.38 -14.68
N ARG A 41 -11.00 -4.53 -15.92
CA ARG A 41 -12.45 -4.53 -16.23
C ARG A 41 -12.89 -5.91 -16.72
N ALA A 42 -13.86 -6.49 -16.03
CA ALA A 42 -14.64 -7.64 -16.50
C ALA A 42 -15.98 -7.11 -17.04
N GLY A 43 -16.03 -6.89 -18.35
CA GLY A 43 -17.13 -6.15 -18.99
C GLY A 43 -17.24 -4.73 -18.43
N GLN A 44 -18.40 -4.38 -17.86
CA GLN A 44 -18.62 -3.07 -17.22
C GLN A 44 -18.14 -3.00 -15.75
N ARG A 45 -17.81 -4.14 -15.11
CA ARG A 45 -17.42 -4.19 -13.69
C ARG A 45 -15.91 -4.05 -13.52
N ARG A 46 -15.50 -3.29 -12.49
CA ARG A 46 -14.12 -3.30 -11.99
C ARG A 46 -13.87 -4.60 -11.22
N VAL A 47 -12.77 -5.27 -11.54
CA VAL A 47 -12.27 -6.43 -10.82
C VAL A 47 -10.82 -6.17 -10.38
N TYR A 48 -10.52 -6.58 -9.16
CA TYR A 48 -9.24 -6.34 -8.50
C TYR A 48 -8.55 -7.69 -8.33
N ALA A 49 -7.29 -7.82 -8.73
CA ALA A 49 -6.55 -9.06 -8.47
C ALA A 49 -6.05 -9.10 -7.01
N GLU A 50 -5.52 -10.24 -6.58
CA GLU A 50 -4.81 -10.37 -5.30
C GLU A 50 -3.70 -9.31 -5.13
N ARG A 51 -3.11 -8.84 -6.23
CA ARG A 51 -2.14 -7.74 -6.23
C ARG A 51 -2.72 -6.45 -5.64
N GLU A 52 -3.90 -6.02 -6.08
CA GLU A 52 -4.54 -4.81 -5.57
C GLU A 52 -4.97 -4.97 -4.11
N ARG A 53 -5.40 -6.18 -3.73
CA ARG A 53 -5.70 -6.53 -2.33
C ARG A 53 -4.45 -6.37 -1.43
N VAL A 54 -3.30 -6.87 -1.87
CA VAL A 54 -2.01 -6.66 -1.18
C VAL A 54 -1.61 -5.18 -1.15
N ARG A 55 -1.81 -4.43 -2.25
CA ARG A 55 -1.56 -2.98 -2.30
C ARG A 55 -2.39 -2.22 -1.25
N ILE A 56 -3.68 -2.51 -1.10
CA ILE A 56 -4.53 -1.88 -0.06
C ILE A 56 -3.97 -2.16 1.35
N LYS A 57 -3.59 -3.42 1.63
CA LYS A 57 -3.00 -3.82 2.91
C LYS A 57 -1.71 -3.04 3.23
N LEU A 58 -0.87 -2.76 2.22
CA LEU A 58 0.34 -1.95 2.37
C LEU A 58 0.04 -0.46 2.56
N ILE A 59 -0.90 0.12 1.79
CA ILE A 59 -1.35 1.52 1.96
C ILE A 59 -1.82 1.76 3.40
N LEU A 60 -2.64 0.85 3.95
CA LEU A 60 -3.14 0.98 5.32
C LEU A 60 -2.04 0.86 6.38
N ARG A 61 -1.02 0.03 6.15
CA ARG A 61 0.15 -0.05 7.03
C ARG A 61 0.97 1.24 6.98
N GLY A 62 1.26 1.77 5.78
CA GLY A 62 1.98 3.03 5.61
C GLY A 62 1.27 4.20 6.30
N LYS A 63 -0.06 4.34 6.10
CA LYS A 63 -0.84 5.40 6.77
C LYS A 63 -0.83 5.28 8.30
N ARG A 64 -0.82 4.07 8.87
CA ARG A 64 -0.68 3.87 10.33
C ARG A 64 0.70 4.27 10.87
N LEU A 65 1.74 4.25 10.04
CA LEU A 65 3.08 4.74 10.35
C LEU A 65 3.24 6.24 10.06
N GLY A 66 2.14 6.94 9.73
CA GLY A 66 2.16 8.36 9.37
C GLY A 66 2.89 8.67 8.07
N LEU A 67 3.04 7.70 7.16
CA LEU A 67 3.60 7.94 5.82
C LEU A 67 2.60 8.73 4.95
N SER A 68 3.14 9.59 4.10
CA SER A 68 2.39 10.29 3.06
C SER A 68 1.98 9.35 1.93
N LEU A 69 1.02 9.77 1.09
CA LEU A 69 0.63 8.98 -0.08
C LEU A 69 1.74 8.89 -1.14
N SER A 70 2.67 9.86 -1.19
CA SER A 70 3.88 9.81 -2.01
C SER A 70 4.85 8.73 -1.53
N ASP A 71 5.17 8.66 -0.23
CA ASP A 71 6.07 7.63 0.31
C ASP A 71 5.48 6.23 0.08
N ILE A 72 4.16 6.11 0.24
CA ILE A 72 3.41 4.87 -0.03
C ILE A 72 3.46 4.52 -1.53
N ARG A 73 3.40 5.51 -2.44
CA ARG A 73 3.54 5.26 -3.89
C ARG A 73 4.93 4.73 -4.23
N GLU A 74 5.99 5.38 -3.76
CA GLU A 74 7.37 4.90 -3.97
C GLU A 74 7.56 3.47 -3.47
N LEU A 75 7.04 3.15 -2.27
CA LEU A 75 7.06 1.81 -1.73
C LEU A 75 6.32 0.80 -2.63
N LEU A 76 5.12 1.15 -3.09
CA LEU A 76 4.35 0.28 -3.97
C LEU A 76 5.04 0.06 -5.32
N ASP A 77 5.68 1.08 -5.89
CA ASP A 77 6.36 0.98 -7.18
C ASP A 77 7.67 0.18 -7.09
N LEU A 78 8.39 0.27 -5.97
CA LEU A 78 9.50 -0.65 -5.67
C LEU A 78 9.05 -2.12 -5.63
N TYR A 79 7.82 -2.40 -5.17
CA TYR A 79 7.22 -3.74 -5.18
C TYR A 79 6.74 -4.18 -6.58
N GLN A 80 6.63 -3.27 -7.56
CA GLN A 80 6.22 -3.61 -8.93
C GLN A 80 7.37 -4.01 -9.85
N ALA A 81 8.60 -3.58 -9.57
CA ALA A 81 9.73 -3.71 -10.48
C ALA A 81 10.34 -5.12 -10.43
N THR A 82 9.97 -6.00 -11.37
CA THR A 82 10.53 -7.36 -11.48
C THR A 82 12.00 -7.36 -11.92
N ARG A 83 12.94 -7.17 -10.97
CA ARG A 83 14.36 -7.63 -10.94
C ARG A 83 15.08 -6.95 -9.76
N GLY A 84 15.21 -7.64 -8.63
CA GLY A 84 16.09 -7.19 -7.52
C GLY A 84 15.40 -6.96 -6.17
N GLU A 85 14.64 -7.94 -5.67
CA GLU A 85 13.92 -7.89 -4.39
C GLU A 85 14.78 -7.37 -3.22
N ARG A 86 16.07 -7.75 -3.16
CA ARG A 86 17.00 -7.28 -2.13
C ARG A 86 17.27 -5.77 -2.19
N ALA A 87 17.49 -5.20 -3.37
CA ALA A 87 17.75 -3.76 -3.50
C ALA A 87 16.51 -2.93 -3.15
N GLN A 88 15.33 -3.43 -3.51
CA GLN A 88 14.04 -2.83 -3.17
C GLN A 88 13.76 -2.90 -1.67
N LEU A 89 14.02 -4.05 -1.03
CA LEU A 89 13.90 -4.22 0.41
C LEU A 89 14.87 -3.30 1.17
N VAL A 90 16.11 -3.17 0.71
CA VAL A 90 17.09 -2.23 1.30
C VAL A 90 16.59 -0.78 1.20
N LYS A 91 16.13 -0.34 0.03
CA LYS A 91 15.57 1.03 -0.12
C LYS A 91 14.32 1.23 0.76
N PHE A 92 13.46 0.24 0.90
CA PHE A 92 12.31 0.32 1.81
C PHE A 92 12.72 0.42 3.29
N LEU A 93 13.68 -0.41 3.73
CA LEU A 93 14.22 -0.35 5.08
C LEU A 93 14.89 1.00 5.38
N GLN A 94 15.54 1.60 4.38
CA GLN A 94 16.10 2.95 4.47
C GLN A 94 15.01 4.01 4.69
N VAL A 95 13.96 4.04 3.85
CA VAL A 95 12.83 5.00 4.02
C VAL A 95 12.16 4.85 5.39
N LEU A 96 12.00 3.62 5.89
CA LEU A 96 11.48 3.37 7.24
C LEU A 96 12.44 3.85 8.34
N ALA A 97 13.75 3.67 8.17
CA ALA A 97 14.75 4.12 9.12
C ALA A 97 14.84 5.65 9.20
N GLU A 98 14.80 6.34 8.05
CA GLU A 98 14.74 7.80 7.95
C GLU A 98 13.46 8.34 8.62
N ARG A 99 12.30 7.74 8.35
CA ARG A 99 11.05 8.14 9.01
C ARG A 99 11.10 7.94 10.53
N ARG A 100 11.67 6.83 11.00
CA ARG A 100 11.87 6.55 12.43
C ARG A 100 12.79 7.59 13.07
N ALA A 101 13.88 7.98 12.41
CA ALA A 101 14.79 9.01 12.92
C ALA A 101 14.07 10.35 13.07
N MET A 102 13.29 10.76 12.06
CA MET A 102 12.51 12.01 12.10
C MET A 102 11.47 12.02 13.23
N LEU A 103 10.75 10.91 13.44
CA LEU A 103 9.77 10.77 14.52
C LEU A 103 10.42 10.76 15.92
N ASN A 104 11.60 10.16 16.04
CA ASN A 104 12.38 10.20 17.30
C ASN A 104 12.83 11.63 17.61
N GLN A 105 13.35 12.37 16.62
CA GLN A 105 13.75 13.77 16.80
C GLN A 105 12.55 14.62 17.27
N GLN A 106 11.40 14.51 16.60
CA GLN A 106 10.18 15.22 17.01
C GLN A 106 9.75 14.91 18.45
N LYS A 107 9.88 13.66 18.90
CA LYS A 107 9.60 13.27 20.29
C LYS A 107 10.60 13.92 21.26
N GLU A 108 11.87 13.98 20.88
CA GLU A 108 12.95 14.55 21.69
C GLU A 108 12.79 16.08 21.83
N ASP A 109 12.47 16.77 20.72
CA ASP A 109 12.13 18.21 20.71
C ASP A 109 10.93 18.52 21.62
N ILE A 110 9.87 17.70 21.57
CA ILE A 110 8.69 17.84 22.45
C ILE A 110 9.09 17.64 23.93
N ALA A 111 9.92 16.65 24.24
CA ALA A 111 10.38 16.40 25.60
C ALA A 111 11.23 17.55 26.16
N ILE A 112 12.08 18.16 25.31
CA ILE A 112 12.86 19.35 25.65
C ILE A 112 11.92 20.52 26.02
N VAL A 113 10.93 20.82 25.17
CA VAL A 113 9.97 21.91 25.44
C VAL A 113 9.19 21.71 26.74
N LEU A 114 8.73 20.48 27.01
CA LEU A 114 8.00 20.13 28.23
C LEU A 114 8.87 20.15 29.51
N THR A 115 10.19 20.21 29.38
CA THR A 115 11.12 20.31 30.53
C THR A 115 11.37 21.77 30.94
N PHE A 116 10.97 22.74 30.10
CA PHE A 116 11.07 24.19 30.38
C PHE A 116 9.79 24.80 30.97
N THR A 117 8.78 23.99 31.29
CA THR A 117 7.50 24.37 31.93
C THR A 117 7.34 23.70 33.28
#